data_AF-A0AAU5T774-F1
#
_entry.id   AF-A0AAU5T774-F1
#
_cell.length_a   1.000
_cell.length_b   1.000
_cell.length_c   1.000
_cell.angle_alpha   90.00
_cell.angle_beta   90.00
_cell.angle_gamma   90.00
#
_symmetry.space_group_name_H-M   'P 1'
#
loop_
_entity.id
_entity.type
_entity.pdbx_description
1 polymer ?
#
loop_
_entity_poly.entity_id
_entity_poly.type
_entity_poly.pdbx_seq_one_letter_code
_entity_poly.pdbx_strand_id
1 'polypeptide(L)'
;MPSLPAAPHGPSRRSVLAGAAGAAGAALLTGCTGESGANPEDNGIPLERRMRENAVRDTERLLERYDATTAAHPDLAGRLAPLRAAVAAHHAALAVSGSAPPAGAGAPSASSSGSAPSAGTPAPRSAPVPATAAEALTELADTERSLSEARTIALAGAPGELARLLASVAACGAVHAYLLTSTTPGAAS
;
A
#
# COMPACT_ATOMS: atom_id res chain seq x y z
N MET A 1 -40.08 5.52 -37.13
CA MET A 1 -39.19 5.58 -38.31
C MET A 1 -38.04 6.52 -38.00
N PRO A 2 -36.80 6.10 -38.24
CA PRO A 2 -35.58 6.63 -37.64
C PRO A 2 -35.04 7.83 -38.42
N SER A 3 -34.18 8.64 -37.79
CA SER A 3 -33.01 9.26 -38.43
C SER A 3 -32.11 9.97 -37.41
N LEU A 4 -30.98 9.35 -37.10
CA LEU A 4 -29.67 10.04 -37.02
C LEU A 4 -29.02 9.79 -38.40
N PRO A 5 -28.29 10.73 -39.03
CA PRO A 5 -26.94 11.15 -38.61
C PRO A 5 -26.69 12.66 -38.98
N ALA A 6 -25.52 13.32 -38.94
CA ALA A 6 -24.10 12.98 -38.89
C ALA A 6 -23.32 14.20 -38.33
N ALA A 7 -22.10 13.95 -37.83
CA ALA A 7 -21.16 14.98 -37.36
C ALA A 7 -20.59 15.84 -38.51
N PRO A 8 -20.26 17.11 -38.28
CA PRO A 8 -19.24 17.81 -39.04
C PRO A 8 -17.86 17.76 -38.37
N HIS A 9 -16.88 17.72 -39.26
CA HIS A 9 -15.49 17.34 -39.09
C HIS A 9 -14.66 18.59 -38.76
N GLY A 10 -13.74 18.49 -37.81
CA GLY A 10 -12.89 19.62 -37.42
C GLY A 10 -11.82 19.98 -38.46
N PRO A 11 -11.21 21.17 -38.33
CA PRO A 11 -9.85 21.40 -38.78
C PRO A 11 -8.90 21.97 -37.70
N SER A 12 -7.88 21.17 -37.40
CA SER A 12 -6.44 21.47 -37.19
C SER A 12 -5.92 22.32 -36.01
N ARG A 13 -4.90 21.74 -35.37
CA ARG A 13 -4.08 22.20 -34.22
C ARG A 13 -3.06 23.30 -34.57
N ARG A 14 -3.35 24.23 -35.47
CA ARG A 14 -2.33 25.17 -35.96
C ARG A 14 -2.94 26.49 -36.38
N SER A 15 -3.28 27.35 -35.42
CA SER A 15 -3.30 28.83 -35.55
C SER A 15 -3.97 29.48 -34.33
N VAL A 16 -3.27 29.64 -33.21
CA VAL A 16 -3.37 30.85 -32.38
C VAL A 16 -2.03 31.04 -31.64
N LEU A 17 -1.03 31.56 -32.35
CA LEU A 17 0.15 32.19 -31.77
C LEU A 17 0.37 33.51 -32.51
N ALA A 18 -0.20 34.57 -31.96
CA ALA A 18 0.12 35.99 -32.16
C ALA A 18 -0.89 36.77 -31.31
N GLY A 19 -0.57 37.64 -30.35
CA GLY A 19 0.67 38.19 -29.85
C GLY A 19 0.27 39.41 -29.02
N ALA A 20 0.83 39.56 -27.81
CA ALA A 20 0.81 40.84 -27.09
C ALA A 20 2.09 40.90 -26.24
N ALA A 21 3.02 41.74 -26.69
CA ALA A 21 4.30 42.00 -26.08
C ALA A 21 4.21 43.16 -25.07
N GLY A 22 5.07 43.11 -24.05
CA GLY A 22 5.40 44.20 -23.11
C GLY A 22 5.77 43.60 -21.75
N ALA A 23 6.93 43.83 -21.12
CA ALA A 23 8.07 44.68 -21.40
C ALA A 23 9.33 44.06 -20.73
N ALA A 24 10.47 44.64 -21.05
CA ALA A 24 11.83 44.17 -20.78
C ALA A 24 12.23 44.01 -19.29
N GLY A 25 13.15 43.06 -19.07
CA GLY A 25 13.94 42.92 -17.84
C GLY A 25 15.02 41.85 -18.01
N ALA A 26 16.14 42.21 -18.64
CA ALA A 26 17.34 41.36 -18.67
C ALA A 26 18.32 41.85 -17.60
N ALA A 27 18.61 41.03 -16.58
CA ALA A 27 19.90 40.97 -15.89
C ALA A 27 19.95 39.82 -14.87
N LEU A 28 20.81 38.85 -15.19
CA LEU A 28 21.75 38.15 -14.30
C LEU A 28 21.25 37.17 -13.21
N LEU A 29 21.82 35.97 -13.31
CA LEU A 29 21.79 34.87 -12.35
C LEU A 29 22.19 35.32 -10.93
N THR A 30 21.22 35.36 -10.01
CA THR A 30 21.48 35.30 -8.57
C THR A 30 20.38 34.51 -7.87
N GLY A 31 20.77 33.40 -7.25
CA GLY A 31 20.20 32.90 -6.00
C GLY A 31 18.79 32.30 -6.05
N CYS A 32 18.72 30.98 -5.90
CA CYS A 32 17.55 30.30 -5.36
C CYS A 32 17.29 30.78 -3.93
N THR A 33 16.59 31.90 -3.75
CA THR A 33 16.00 32.27 -2.47
C THR A 33 14.65 31.57 -2.35
N GLY A 34 14.62 30.57 -1.48
CA GLY A 34 13.41 29.86 -1.10
C GLY A 34 12.38 30.84 -0.53
N GLU A 35 11.29 31.01 -1.26
CA GLU A 35 10.03 31.48 -0.70
C GLU A 35 9.49 30.33 0.15
N SER A 36 9.90 30.28 1.42
CA SER A 36 9.19 29.51 2.43
C SER A 36 7.87 30.21 2.71
N GLY A 37 6.93 30.05 1.78
CA GLY A 37 5.52 30.16 2.10
C GLY A 37 5.24 29.21 3.26
N ALA A 38 4.79 29.75 4.38
CA ALA A 38 4.43 28.98 5.57
C ALA A 38 3.45 27.87 5.15
N ASN A 39 3.97 26.65 5.06
CA ASN A 39 3.27 25.52 4.47
C ASN A 39 2.39 24.88 5.57
N PRO A 40 1.10 24.57 5.32
CA PRO A 40 0.26 23.79 6.24
C PRO A 40 0.70 22.31 6.37
N GLU A 41 1.95 21.97 6.04
CA GLU A 41 2.49 20.63 5.87
C GLU A 41 2.76 19.85 7.17
N ASP A 42 2.68 20.49 8.33
CA ASP A 42 3.08 19.82 9.58
C ASP A 42 2.04 18.82 10.12
N ASN A 43 0.79 18.91 9.66
CA ASN A 43 -0.28 17.96 10.06
C ASN A 43 -0.22 16.61 9.33
N GLY A 44 0.57 16.48 8.26
CA GLY A 44 0.63 15.29 7.42
C GLY A 44 1.47 14.16 8.02
N ILE A 45 2.61 14.48 8.64
CA ILE A 45 3.56 13.49 9.17
C ILE A 45 2.95 12.66 10.33
N PRO A 46 2.21 13.24 11.29
CA PRO A 46 1.58 12.45 12.34
C PRO A 46 0.48 11.51 11.81
N LEU A 47 -0.31 11.95 10.84
CA LEU A 47 -1.35 11.12 10.22
C LEU A 47 -0.73 10.00 9.36
N GLU A 48 0.21 10.35 8.48
CA GLU A 48 0.90 9.37 7.63
C GLU A 48 1.59 8.29 8.46
N ARG A 49 2.31 8.70 9.52
CA ARG A 49 2.97 7.78 10.45
C ARG A 49 1.95 6.82 11.07
N ARG A 50 0.82 7.32 11.58
CA ARG A 50 -0.23 6.49 12.17
C ARG A 50 -0.84 5.51 11.15
N MET A 51 -1.09 5.98 9.92
CA MET A 51 -1.62 5.12 8.85
C MET A 51 -0.63 4.02 8.48
N ARG A 52 0.67 4.35 8.42
CA ARG A 52 1.74 3.39 8.17
C ARG A 52 1.88 2.37 9.29
N GLU A 53 1.90 2.82 10.55
CA GLU A 53 1.93 1.94 11.73
C GLU A 53 0.73 0.97 11.75
N ASN A 54 -0.46 1.45 11.37
CA ASN A 54 -1.64 0.60 11.24
C ASN A 54 -1.46 -0.44 10.12
N ALA A 55 -1.04 0.00 8.92
CA ALA A 55 -0.81 -0.91 7.80
C ALA A 55 0.26 -1.98 8.10
N VAL A 56 1.31 -1.62 8.85
CA VAL A 56 2.32 -2.55 9.34
C VAL A 56 1.69 -3.58 10.28
N ARG A 57 0.99 -3.14 11.33
CA ARG A 57 0.31 -4.03 12.29
C ARG A 57 -0.69 -4.98 11.64
N ASP A 58 -1.47 -4.50 10.67
CA ASP A 58 -2.44 -5.34 9.99
C ASP A 58 -1.76 -6.38 9.08
N THR A 59 -0.61 -6.03 8.49
CA THR A 59 0.19 -6.97 7.68
C THR A 59 0.89 -8.01 8.56
N GLU A 60 1.32 -7.65 9.77
CA GLU A 60 1.87 -8.59 10.77
C GLU A 60 0.83 -9.63 11.18
N ARG A 61 -0.40 -9.20 11.49
CA ARG A 61 -1.51 -10.12 11.81
C ARG A 61 -1.81 -11.09 10.67
N LEU A 62 -1.72 -10.61 9.42
CA LEU A 62 -1.87 -11.47 8.26
C LEU A 62 -0.73 -12.52 8.17
N LEU A 63 0.52 -12.13 8.42
CA LEU A 63 1.65 -13.06 8.48
C LEU A 63 1.47 -14.13 9.56
N GLU A 64 1.01 -13.74 10.75
CA GLU A 64 0.66 -14.67 11.82
C GLU A 64 -0.42 -15.66 11.38
N ARG A 65 -1.40 -15.23 10.57
CA ARG A 65 -2.42 -16.12 10.00
C ARG A 65 -1.82 -17.11 9.01
N TYR A 66 -0.93 -16.66 8.12
CA TYR A 66 -0.19 -17.57 7.23
C TYR A 66 0.65 -18.60 8.00
N ASP A 67 1.30 -18.19 9.08
CA ASP A 67 2.06 -19.10 9.97
C ASP A 67 1.15 -20.15 10.61
N ALA A 68 0.05 -19.68 11.22
CA ALA A 68 -0.90 -20.56 11.89
C ALA A 68 -1.50 -21.57 10.91
N THR A 69 -1.87 -21.14 9.70
CA THR A 69 -2.40 -22.03 8.66
C THR A 69 -1.36 -23.05 8.21
N THR A 70 -0.10 -22.63 8.03
CA THR A 70 1.00 -23.54 7.65
C THR A 70 1.30 -24.55 8.76
N ALA A 71 1.25 -24.13 10.03
CA ALA A 71 1.46 -25.01 11.18
C ALA A 71 0.34 -26.05 11.35
N ALA A 72 -0.92 -25.64 11.11
CA ALA A 72 -2.07 -26.53 11.19
C ALA A 72 -2.18 -27.48 9.98
N HIS A 73 -1.72 -27.03 8.80
CA HIS A 73 -1.82 -27.77 7.54
C HIS A 73 -0.45 -27.82 6.82
N PRO A 74 0.49 -28.67 7.27
CA PRO A 74 1.84 -28.73 6.71
C PRO A 74 1.89 -29.03 5.20
N ASP A 75 0.92 -29.78 4.69
CA ASP A 75 0.79 -30.10 3.26
C ASP A 75 0.59 -28.85 2.38
N LEU A 76 0.11 -27.74 2.95
CA LEU A 76 -0.05 -26.47 2.25
C LEU A 76 1.24 -25.63 2.22
N ALA A 77 2.29 -25.99 2.96
CA ALA A 77 3.47 -25.16 3.16
C ALA A 77 4.12 -24.73 1.83
N GLY A 78 4.28 -25.66 0.89
CA GLY A 78 4.87 -25.37 -0.43
C GLY A 78 4.04 -24.37 -1.24
N ARG A 79 2.72 -24.43 -1.12
CA ARG A 79 1.80 -23.51 -1.81
C ARG A 79 1.75 -22.13 -1.16
N LEU A 80 1.79 -22.07 0.18
CA LEU A 80 1.68 -20.81 0.93
C LEU A 80 3.00 -20.04 1.00
N ALA A 81 4.14 -20.70 0.89
CA ALA A 81 5.47 -20.09 0.96
C ALA A 81 5.66 -18.84 0.06
N PRO A 82 5.37 -18.89 -1.26
CA PRO A 82 5.55 -17.70 -2.11
C PRO A 82 4.61 -16.54 -1.74
N LEU A 83 3.37 -16.83 -1.35
CA LEU A 83 2.41 -15.81 -0.94
C LEU A 83 2.84 -15.15 0.37
N ARG A 84 3.24 -15.96 1.36
CA ARG A 84 3.79 -15.48 2.63
C ARG A 84 5.02 -14.60 2.42
N ALA A 85 5.92 -14.99 1.53
CA ALA A 85 7.11 -14.19 1.20
C ALA A 85 6.75 -12.84 0.58
N ALA A 86 5.75 -12.79 -0.31
CA ALA A 86 5.25 -11.54 -0.86
C ALA A 86 4.64 -10.63 0.23
N VAL A 87 3.83 -11.19 1.14
CA VAL A 87 3.26 -10.44 2.28
C VAL A 87 4.37 -9.90 3.20
N ALA A 88 5.43 -10.67 3.45
CA ALA A 88 6.58 -10.21 4.23
C ALA A 88 7.33 -9.06 3.53
N ALA A 89 7.46 -9.11 2.20
CA ALA A 89 8.03 -8.01 1.44
C ALA A 89 7.14 -6.74 1.49
N HIS A 90 5.81 -6.90 1.49
CA HIS A 90 4.88 -5.78 1.67
C HIS A 90 4.99 -5.17 3.06
N HIS A 91 5.11 -5.99 4.11
CA HIS A 91 5.36 -5.52 5.47
C HIS A 91 6.65 -4.68 5.54
N ALA A 92 7.74 -5.16 4.96
CA ALA A 92 9.01 -4.43 4.92
C ALA A 92 8.88 -3.09 4.16
N ALA A 93 8.19 -3.08 3.01
CA ALA A 93 7.95 -1.86 2.24
C ALA A 93 7.08 -0.84 3.01
N LEU A 94 6.09 -1.30 3.77
CA LEU A 94 5.27 -0.46 4.63
C LEU A 94 6.05 0.05 5.84
N ALA A 95 6.99 -0.72 6.39
CA ALA A 95 7.80 -0.31 7.54
C ALA A 95 8.82 0.79 7.21
N VAL A 96 9.26 0.91 5.95
CA VAL A 96 10.13 2.02 5.52
C VAL A 96 9.38 3.35 5.59
N SER A 97 9.78 4.23 6.51
CA SER A 97 9.34 5.64 6.48
C SER A 97 10.06 6.38 5.36
N GLY A 98 9.31 7.13 4.55
CA GLY A 98 9.79 7.90 3.39
C GLY A 98 10.66 9.11 3.73
N SER A 99 11.62 8.97 4.65
CA SER A 99 12.72 9.91 4.79
C SER A 99 13.93 9.31 4.07
N ALA A 100 14.11 9.68 2.79
CA ALA A 100 15.38 9.42 2.12
C ALA A 100 16.47 10.19 2.89
N PRO A 101 17.53 9.55 3.42
CA PRO A 101 18.64 10.31 3.99
C PRO A 101 19.36 11.04 2.84
N PRO A 102 19.90 12.26 3.05
CA PRO A 102 20.90 12.76 2.13
C PRO A 102 22.06 11.76 2.13
N ALA A 103 22.54 11.40 0.94
CA ALA A 103 23.72 10.57 0.79
C ALA A 103 24.90 11.19 1.57
N GLY A 104 25.22 10.60 2.72
CA GLY A 104 26.23 11.10 3.64
C GLY A 104 26.36 10.13 4.81
N ALA A 105 27.55 9.56 4.96
CA ALA A 105 27.87 8.47 5.86
C ALA A 105 27.47 8.72 7.32
N GLY A 106 26.95 7.68 7.98
CA GLY A 106 26.78 7.61 9.43
C GLY A 106 26.03 6.35 9.84
N ALA A 107 26.73 5.42 10.49
CA ALA A 107 26.19 4.15 10.99
C ALA A 107 25.01 4.36 11.98
N PRO A 108 24.09 3.39 12.11
CA PRO A 108 22.95 3.52 13.02
C PRO A 108 23.39 3.42 14.49
N SER A 109 23.13 4.47 15.28
CA SER A 109 23.13 4.39 16.73
C SER A 109 21.88 3.66 17.20
N ALA A 110 22.07 2.46 17.74
CA ALA A 110 21.03 1.71 18.43
C ALA A 110 20.72 2.39 19.78
N SER A 111 19.64 3.16 19.85
CA SER A 111 19.05 3.56 21.12
C SER A 111 18.06 2.50 21.56
N SER A 112 18.49 1.61 22.45
CA SER A 112 17.63 0.71 23.20
C SER A 112 16.84 1.50 24.24
N SER A 113 15.61 1.89 23.91
CA SER A 113 14.67 2.38 24.92
C SER A 113 13.93 1.16 25.50
N GLY A 114 14.31 0.77 26.72
CA GLY A 114 13.65 -0.29 27.46
C GLY A 114 12.24 0.14 27.85
N SER A 115 11.23 -0.39 27.16
CA SER A 115 9.83 -0.29 27.59
C SER A 115 9.54 -1.38 28.61
N ALA A 116 9.20 -0.98 29.82
CA ALA A 116 8.70 -1.86 30.88
C ALA A 116 7.39 -2.58 30.42
N PRO A 117 7.09 -3.79 30.92
CA PRO A 117 5.88 -4.48 30.54
C PRO A 117 4.65 -3.80 31.14
N SER A 118 3.87 -3.09 30.32
CA SER A 118 2.48 -2.82 30.66
C SER A 118 1.75 -4.16 30.65
N ALA A 119 1.18 -4.54 31.80
CA ALA A 119 0.25 -5.65 31.94
C ALA A 119 -0.97 -5.37 31.04
N GLY A 120 -0.90 -5.86 29.81
CA GLY A 120 -1.92 -5.69 28.80
C GLY A 120 -3.06 -6.68 29.00
N THR A 121 -4.28 -6.19 28.83
CA THR A 121 -5.51 -6.95 28.62
C THR A 121 -5.26 -8.11 27.64
N PRO A 122 -5.85 -9.31 27.83
CA PRO A 122 -5.62 -10.42 26.92
C PRO A 122 -5.92 -9.98 25.48
N ALA A 123 -4.93 -10.08 24.59
CA ALA A 123 -5.16 -9.90 23.17
C ALA A 123 -6.29 -10.85 22.75
N PRO A 124 -7.23 -10.42 21.88
CA PRO A 124 -8.24 -11.32 21.37
C PRO A 124 -7.51 -12.51 20.76
N ARG A 125 -7.78 -13.72 21.29
CA ARG A 125 -7.18 -14.94 20.75
C ARG A 125 -7.51 -14.98 19.26
N SER A 126 -6.48 -15.06 18.42
CA SER A 126 -6.67 -15.29 16.99
C SER A 126 -7.63 -16.46 16.81
N ALA A 127 -8.65 -16.28 15.97
CA ALA A 127 -9.64 -17.32 15.73
C ALA A 127 -8.92 -18.62 15.34
N PRO A 128 -9.40 -19.80 15.79
CA PRO A 128 -8.74 -21.06 15.44
C PRO A 128 -8.69 -21.24 13.92
N VAL A 129 -7.64 -21.91 13.43
CA VAL A 129 -7.55 -22.30 12.02
C VAL A 129 -8.58 -23.41 11.77
N PRO A 130 -9.38 -23.33 10.68
CA PRO A 130 -10.31 -24.40 10.32
C PRO A 130 -9.63 -25.78 10.21
N ALA A 131 -10.38 -26.83 10.54
CA ALA A 131 -9.85 -28.19 10.64
C ALA A 131 -9.51 -28.81 9.29
N THR A 132 -10.12 -28.34 8.19
CA THR A 132 -9.83 -28.83 6.84
C THR A 132 -8.97 -27.84 6.07
N ALA A 133 -8.08 -28.36 5.21
CA ALA A 133 -7.20 -27.53 4.39
C ALA A 133 -7.98 -26.59 3.46
N ALA A 134 -9.11 -27.04 2.91
CA ALA A 134 -9.95 -26.25 2.02
C ALA A 134 -10.64 -25.07 2.74
N GLU A 135 -11.19 -25.31 3.93
CA GLU A 135 -11.77 -24.23 4.74
C GLU A 135 -10.69 -23.26 5.22
N ALA A 136 -9.50 -23.76 5.59
CA ALA A 136 -8.39 -22.91 6.00
C ALA A 136 -7.89 -22.00 4.87
N LEU A 137 -7.84 -22.48 3.63
CA LEU A 137 -7.52 -21.67 2.46
C LEU A 137 -8.60 -20.64 2.15
N THR A 138 -9.88 -21.01 2.31
CA THR A 138 -11.01 -20.11 2.10
C THR A 138 -10.97 -18.96 3.10
N GLU A 139 -10.78 -19.27 4.38
CA GLU A 139 -10.72 -18.25 5.44
C GLU A 139 -9.47 -17.36 5.29
N LEU A 140 -8.33 -17.91 4.89
CA LEU A 140 -7.14 -17.11 4.60
C LEU A 140 -7.36 -16.18 3.40
N ALA A 141 -8.08 -16.64 2.37
CA ALA A 141 -8.45 -15.82 1.22
C ALA A 141 -9.42 -14.71 1.59
N ASP A 142 -10.39 -14.97 2.46
CA ASP A 142 -11.31 -13.96 2.98
C ASP A 142 -10.59 -12.91 3.83
N THR A 143 -9.57 -13.33 4.60
CA THR A 143 -8.70 -12.41 5.34
C THR A 143 -7.90 -11.51 4.40
N GLU A 144 -7.28 -12.06 3.36
CA GLU A 144 -6.56 -11.28 2.31
C GLU A 144 -7.50 -10.29 1.60
N ARG A 145 -8.71 -10.73 1.23
CA ARG A 145 -9.71 -9.89 0.57
C ARG A 145 -10.16 -8.75 1.48
N SER A 146 -10.55 -9.05 2.71
CA SER A 146 -11.01 -8.07 3.69
C SER A 146 -9.94 -7.00 3.95
N LEU A 147 -8.67 -7.42 4.07
CA LEU A 147 -7.58 -6.49 4.31
C LEU A 147 -7.25 -5.65 3.06
N SER A 148 -7.39 -6.22 1.86
CA SER A 148 -7.25 -5.49 0.60
C SER A 148 -8.34 -4.42 0.43
N GLU A 149 -9.58 -4.74 0.79
CA GLU A 149 -10.70 -3.79 0.82
C GLU A 149 -10.46 -2.69 1.84
N ALA A 150 -10.03 -3.04 3.06
CA ALA A 150 -9.69 -2.06 4.10
C ALA A 150 -8.58 -1.10 3.65
N ARG A 151 -7.55 -1.59 2.97
CA ARG A 151 -6.49 -0.74 2.37
C ARG A 151 -7.01 0.14 1.24
N THR A 152 -7.93 -0.38 0.43
CA THR A 152 -8.60 0.38 -0.64
C THR A 152 -9.46 1.52 -0.08
N ILE A 153 -10.05 1.34 1.10
CA ILE A 153 -10.75 2.40 1.82
C ILE A 153 -9.73 3.39 2.43
N ALA A 154 -8.69 2.87 3.09
CA ALA A 154 -7.71 3.69 3.81
C ALA A 154 -6.91 4.63 2.88
N LEU A 155 -6.60 4.20 1.65
CA LEU A 155 -5.83 5.01 0.71
C LEU A 155 -6.52 6.32 0.32
N ALA A 156 -7.85 6.42 0.47
CA ALA A 156 -8.60 7.65 0.17
C ALA A 156 -8.22 8.82 1.11
N GLY A 157 -7.72 8.52 2.31
CA GLY A 157 -7.24 9.50 3.27
C GLY A 157 -5.71 9.59 3.38
N ALA A 158 -4.95 8.84 2.57
CA ALA A 158 -3.51 8.75 2.67
C ALA A 158 -2.80 9.80 1.79
N PRO A 159 -1.63 10.31 2.20
CA PRO A 159 -0.81 11.20 1.36
C PRO A 159 -0.20 10.44 0.17
N GLY A 160 0.21 11.17 -0.87
CA GLY A 160 0.40 10.64 -2.23
C GLY A 160 1.29 9.40 -2.40
N GLU A 161 2.45 9.32 -1.74
CA GLU A 161 3.32 8.13 -1.83
C GLU A 161 2.72 6.94 -1.07
N LEU A 162 2.21 7.16 0.14
CA LEU A 162 1.57 6.12 0.94
C LEU A 162 0.30 5.61 0.25
N ALA A 163 -0.51 6.48 -0.37
CA ALA A 163 -1.70 6.08 -1.12
C ALA A 163 -1.35 5.15 -2.29
N ARG A 164 -0.30 5.47 -3.06
CA ARG A 164 0.20 4.62 -4.15
C ARG A 164 0.71 3.28 -3.65
N LEU A 165 1.45 3.26 -2.54
CA LEU A 165 1.92 2.01 -1.92
C LEU A 165 0.75 1.15 -1.43
N LEU A 166 -0.22 1.74 -0.72
CA LEU A 166 -1.42 1.04 -0.25
C LEU A 166 -2.25 0.49 -1.41
N ALA A 167 -2.40 1.24 -2.51
CA ALA A 167 -3.09 0.78 -3.71
C ALA A 167 -2.40 -0.46 -4.32
N SER A 168 -1.08 -0.43 -4.46
CA SER A 168 -0.31 -1.57 -4.98
C SER A 168 -0.44 -2.80 -4.09
N VAL A 169 -0.33 -2.64 -2.76
CA VAL A 169 -0.44 -3.74 -1.80
C VAL A 169 -1.86 -4.31 -1.76
N ALA A 170 -2.88 -3.45 -1.85
CA ALA A 170 -4.28 -3.88 -1.94
C ALA A 170 -4.55 -4.71 -3.21
N ALA A 171 -4.01 -4.28 -4.35
CA ALA A 171 -4.12 -5.04 -5.60
C ALA A 171 -3.43 -6.41 -5.49
N CYS A 172 -2.23 -6.48 -4.91
CA CYS A 172 -1.53 -7.74 -4.66
C CYS A 172 -2.34 -8.67 -3.74
N GLY A 173 -2.90 -8.16 -2.64
CA GLY A 173 -3.72 -8.95 -1.72
C GLY A 173 -5.00 -9.50 -2.37
N ALA A 174 -5.64 -8.72 -3.25
CA ALA A 174 -6.79 -9.20 -4.03
C ALA A 174 -6.40 -10.37 -4.97
N VAL A 175 -5.21 -10.30 -5.58
CA VAL A 175 -4.66 -11.41 -6.37
C VAL A 175 -4.32 -12.62 -5.49
N HIS A 176 -3.76 -12.42 -4.30
CA HIS A 176 -3.49 -13.51 -3.36
C HIS A 176 -4.77 -14.23 -2.96
N ALA A 177 -5.84 -13.50 -2.64
CA ALA A 177 -7.15 -14.08 -2.33
C ALA A 177 -7.69 -14.95 -3.48
N TYR A 178 -7.50 -14.51 -4.72
CA TYR A 178 -7.84 -15.32 -5.90
C TYR A 178 -6.95 -16.57 -6.03
N LEU A 179 -5.64 -16.46 -5.83
CA LEU A 179 -4.71 -17.61 -5.90
C LEU A 179 -4.98 -18.66 -4.80
N LEU A 180 -5.38 -18.22 -3.61
CA LEU A 180 -5.75 -19.12 -2.50
C LEU A 180 -7.01 -19.94 -2.79
N THR A 181 -7.93 -19.42 -3.60
CA THR A 181 -9.19 -20.11 -3.93
C THR A 181 -9.17 -20.84 -5.29
N SER A 182 -8.31 -20.42 -6.22
CA SER A 182 -8.25 -20.99 -7.59
C SER A 182 -7.45 -22.29 -7.73
N THR A 183 -6.55 -22.62 -6.81
CA THR A 183 -5.71 -23.84 -6.91
C THR A 183 -6.28 -25.06 -6.19
N THR A 184 -7.60 -25.17 -6.03
CA THR A 184 -8.22 -26.40 -5.51
C THR A 184 -8.10 -27.52 -6.55
N PRO A 185 -7.29 -28.58 -6.32
CA PRO A 185 -7.25 -29.72 -7.22
C PRO A 185 -8.51 -30.54 -6.95
N GLY A 186 -9.53 -30.38 -7.79
CA GLY A 186 -10.81 -31.09 -7.63
C GLY A 186 -11.91 -30.73 -8.62
N ALA A 187 -11.67 -29.83 -9.58
CA ALA A 187 -12.62 -29.49 -10.63
C ALA A 187 -11.95 -29.46 -12.02
N ALA A 188 -11.10 -30.45 -12.30
CA ALA A 188 -10.63 -30.74 -13.65
C ALA A 188 -10.67 -32.26 -13.85
N SER A 189 -11.76 -32.67 -14.51
CA SER A 189 -12.00 -33.93 -15.26
C SER A 189 -12.07 -35.25 -14.49
#